data_AF-A0A0U1DWJ9-F1
#
_entry.id   AF-A0A0U1DWJ9-F1
#
_cell.length_a   1.000
_cell.length_b   1.000
_cell.length_c   1.000
_cell.angle_alpha   90.00
_cell.angle_beta   90.00
_cell.angle_gamma   90.00
#
_symmetry.space_group_name_H-M   'P 1'
#
loop_
_entity.id
_entity.type
_entity.pdbx_description
1 polymer ?
#
loop_
_entity_poly.entity_id
_entity_poly.type
_entity_poly.pdbx_seq_one_letter_code
_entity_poly.pdbx_strand_id
1 'polypeptide(L)'
;MIGWFAFQTGMVGSTLNLSMGWSAPWITLLAGVLFVALTFVGIRAISWIGVVASVLFIPLGVVAVVLAAGNGGIGSALSYGGGAGASAFSFGVAVTMVFACFADSGTMTADFTRWARNGREGALAAFAAFPVAYLIAQLAGALVVALGGAAAPGTAGGDFLHVLVSAGGVLVPLAIVFVFVNLGSVCAHCLYNGAVGFGNITGKTMRQLTIVLGVVGTVAAVAGIWSYFATWLNILGVLVPPIGIVLILDQLVFAGRRATAALAWKPFAAWAIGAGGALLTHFYAPQLSDAVVAMVVGGLAFTALAYLPVRAGQPVLAGETA
;
A
#
# COMPACT_ATOMS: atom_id res chain seq x y z
N MET A 1 2.84 -3.59 -6.41
CA MET A 1 2.21 -2.45 -7.10
C MET A 1 0.99 -2.78 -7.98
N ILE A 2 1.04 -3.70 -8.96
CA ILE A 2 -0.14 -3.98 -9.83
C ILE A 2 -1.33 -4.52 -9.02
N GLY A 3 -1.08 -5.35 -8.01
CA GLY A 3 -2.11 -5.83 -7.09
C GLY A 3 -2.83 -4.69 -6.35
N TRP A 4 -2.09 -3.66 -5.92
CA TRP A 4 -2.66 -2.46 -5.29
C TRP A 4 -3.52 -1.65 -6.26
N PHE A 5 -3.09 -1.50 -7.50
CA PHE A 5 -3.90 -0.88 -8.55
C PHE A 5 -5.22 -1.63 -8.75
N ALA A 6 -5.17 -2.96 -8.90
CA ALA A 6 -6.36 -3.78 -9.11
C ALA A 6 -7.31 -3.73 -7.88
N PHE A 7 -6.75 -3.83 -6.68
CA PHE A 7 -7.48 -3.74 -5.42
C PHE A 7 -8.26 -2.41 -5.31
N GLN A 8 -7.55 -1.29 -5.42
CA GLN A 8 -8.14 0.04 -5.25
C GLN A 8 -9.12 0.41 -6.38
N THR A 9 -8.87 -0.04 -7.61
CA THR A 9 -9.81 0.11 -8.73
C THR A 9 -11.11 -0.66 -8.45
N GLY A 10 -11.01 -1.88 -7.90
CA GLY A 10 -12.14 -2.67 -7.45
C GLY A 10 -12.95 -1.98 -6.35
N MET A 11 -12.25 -1.40 -5.37
CA MET A 11 -12.86 -0.70 -4.24
C MET A 11 -13.77 0.46 -4.66
N VAL A 12 -13.45 1.20 -5.73
CA VAL A 12 -14.35 2.26 -6.23
C VAL A 12 -15.74 1.70 -6.54
N GLY A 13 -15.77 0.56 -7.24
CA GLY A 13 -17.01 -0.10 -7.62
C GLY A 13 -17.76 -0.69 -6.43
N SER A 14 -17.06 -1.37 -5.50
CA SER A 14 -17.69 -1.95 -4.31
C SER A 14 -18.23 -0.88 -3.35
N THR A 15 -17.48 0.20 -3.13
CA THR A 15 -17.88 1.29 -2.23
C THR A 15 -19.10 2.05 -2.78
N LEU A 16 -19.15 2.32 -4.09
CA LEU A 16 -20.33 2.94 -4.71
C LEU A 16 -21.51 1.98 -4.81
N ASN A 17 -21.28 0.67 -4.97
CA ASN A 17 -22.35 -0.32 -4.88
C ASN A 17 -22.96 -0.37 -3.48
N LEU A 18 -22.12 -0.43 -2.44
CA LEU A 18 -22.58 -0.46 -1.05
C LEU A 18 -23.33 0.81 -0.66
N SER A 19 -22.86 1.97 -1.14
CA SER A 19 -23.44 3.26 -0.75
C SER A 19 -24.66 3.67 -1.60
N MET A 20 -24.73 3.26 -2.87
CA MET A 20 -25.69 3.77 -3.84
C MET A 20 -26.39 2.69 -4.68
N GLY A 21 -26.04 1.42 -4.55
CA GLY A 21 -26.59 0.31 -5.34
C GLY A 21 -26.11 0.27 -6.80
N TRP A 22 -25.08 1.04 -7.17
CA TRP A 22 -24.56 1.07 -8.53
C TRP A 22 -23.89 -0.25 -8.92
N SER A 23 -23.86 -0.60 -10.22
CA SER A 23 -23.22 -1.84 -10.67
C SER A 23 -21.71 -1.81 -10.42
N ALA A 24 -21.24 -2.62 -9.46
CA ALA A 24 -19.82 -2.68 -9.11
C ALA A 24 -18.92 -3.01 -10.32
N PRO A 25 -19.19 -4.02 -11.16
CA PRO A 25 -18.34 -4.33 -12.32
C PRO A 25 -18.21 -3.17 -13.31
N TRP A 26 -19.31 -2.47 -13.61
CA TRP A 26 -19.29 -1.35 -14.57
C TRP A 26 -18.54 -0.14 -14.02
N ILE A 27 -18.73 0.18 -12.74
CA ILE A 27 -18.02 1.28 -12.09
C ILE A 27 -16.54 0.96 -11.92
N THR A 28 -16.17 -0.29 -11.58
CA THR A 28 -14.78 -0.74 -11.53
C THR A 28 -14.12 -0.65 -12.91
N LEU A 29 -14.81 -1.05 -13.98
CA LEU A 29 -14.29 -0.91 -15.35
C LEU A 29 -14.05 0.56 -15.72
N LEU A 30 -15.03 1.43 -15.44
CA LEU A 30 -14.92 2.87 -15.66
C LEU A 30 -13.73 3.46 -14.90
N ALA A 31 -13.62 3.14 -13.60
CA ALA A 31 -12.51 3.59 -12.76
C ALA A 31 -11.16 3.13 -13.33
N GLY A 32 -11.05 1.87 -13.75
CA GLY A 32 -9.84 1.32 -14.35
C GLY A 32 -9.43 2.08 -15.60
N VAL A 33 -10.35 2.33 -16.54
CA VAL A 33 -10.09 3.13 -17.75
C VAL A 33 -9.61 4.54 -17.39
N LEU A 34 -10.28 5.21 -16.45
CA LEU A 34 -9.90 6.55 -16.01
C LEU A 34 -8.52 6.58 -15.35
N PHE A 35 -8.20 5.62 -14.50
CA PHE A 35 -6.93 5.56 -13.79
C PHE A 35 -5.77 5.19 -14.71
N VAL A 36 -5.99 4.33 -15.71
CA VAL A 36 -5.01 4.06 -16.77
C VAL A 36 -4.74 5.32 -17.58
N ALA A 37 -5.80 6.04 -18.01
CA ALA A 37 -5.65 7.29 -18.75
C ALA A 37 -4.89 8.34 -17.94
N LEU A 38 -5.22 8.51 -16.66
CA LEU A 38 -4.53 9.41 -15.75
C LEU A 38 -3.05 9.05 -15.59
N THR A 39 -2.75 7.76 -15.42
CA THR A 39 -1.36 7.28 -15.29
C THR A 39 -0.56 7.55 -16.57
N PHE A 40 -1.20 7.37 -17.73
CA PHE A 40 -0.58 7.57 -19.03
C PHE A 40 -0.12 9.03 -19.26
N VAL A 41 -0.85 10.01 -18.73
CA VAL A 41 -0.48 11.44 -18.77
C VAL A 41 0.86 11.68 -18.04
N GLY A 42 1.15 10.89 -16.99
CA GLY A 42 2.42 10.85 -16.31
C GLY A 42 2.49 11.68 -15.02
N ILE A 43 3.67 11.67 -14.38
CA ILE A 43 3.87 12.00 -12.96
C ILE A 43 3.30 13.36 -12.52
N ARG A 44 3.34 14.40 -13.37
CA ARG A 44 2.83 15.73 -13.00
C ARG A 44 1.32 15.71 -12.71
N ALA A 45 0.53 14.98 -13.48
CA ALA A 45 -0.89 14.83 -13.23
C ALA A 45 -1.15 14.02 -11.95
N ILE A 46 -0.34 12.98 -11.72
CA ILE A 46 -0.46 12.08 -10.56
C ILE A 46 -0.11 12.82 -9.25
N SER A 47 0.86 13.74 -9.27
CA SER A 47 1.16 14.56 -8.09
C SER A 47 -0.01 15.48 -7.71
N TRP A 48 -0.65 16.11 -8.70
CA TRP A 48 -1.77 17.03 -8.44
C TRP A 48 -3.03 16.33 -7.94
N ILE A 49 -3.38 15.16 -8.50
CA ILE A 49 -4.55 14.41 -8.00
C ILE A 49 -4.36 14.00 -6.53
N GLY A 50 -3.13 13.68 -6.09
CA GLY A 50 -2.84 13.36 -4.69
C GLY A 50 -3.06 14.55 -3.75
N VAL A 51 -2.75 15.77 -4.20
CA VAL A 51 -3.05 17.00 -3.46
C VAL A 51 -4.56 17.19 -3.33
N VAL A 52 -5.31 17.07 -4.44
CA VAL A 52 -6.77 17.20 -4.42
C VAL A 52 -7.41 16.12 -3.54
N ALA A 53 -6.94 14.87 -3.62
CA ALA A 53 -7.39 13.77 -2.77
C ALA A 53 -7.23 14.09 -1.29
N SER A 54 -6.08 14.65 -0.90
CA SER A 54 -5.80 15.02 0.50
C SER A 54 -6.68 16.18 0.97
N VAL A 55 -6.87 17.19 0.12
CA VAL A 55 -7.73 18.36 0.39
C VAL A 55 -9.19 17.96 0.53
N LEU A 56 -9.65 16.94 -0.18
CA LEU A 56 -11.01 16.40 -0.03
C LEU A 56 -11.13 15.46 1.17
N PHE A 57 -10.12 14.60 1.41
CA PHE A 57 -10.17 13.59 2.46
C PHE A 57 -10.36 14.20 3.85
N ILE A 58 -9.57 15.22 4.22
CA ILE A 58 -9.60 15.76 5.58
C ILE A 58 -10.97 16.38 5.93
N PRO A 59 -11.53 17.33 5.14
CA PRO A 59 -12.84 17.90 5.46
C PRO A 59 -13.97 16.86 5.39
N LEU A 60 -13.98 15.99 4.38
CA LEU A 60 -15.05 14.99 4.24
C LEU A 60 -14.99 13.92 5.33
N GLY A 61 -13.79 13.51 5.76
CA GLY A 61 -13.61 12.62 6.90
C GLY A 61 -14.09 13.25 8.20
N VAL A 62 -13.79 14.54 8.44
CA VAL A 62 -14.31 15.27 9.61
C VAL A 62 -15.85 15.36 9.56
N VAL A 63 -16.41 15.74 8.42
CA VAL A 63 -17.87 15.79 8.22
C VAL A 63 -18.50 14.42 8.49
N ALA A 64 -17.91 13.34 7.97
CA ALA A 64 -18.40 11.99 8.22
C ALA A 64 -18.37 11.61 9.70
N VAL A 65 -17.29 11.92 10.42
CA VAL A 65 -17.20 11.67 11.87
C VAL A 65 -18.25 12.47 12.64
N VAL A 66 -18.47 13.74 12.29
CA VAL A 66 -19.50 14.59 12.93
C VAL A 66 -20.90 14.03 12.66
N LEU A 67 -21.19 13.64 11.43
CA LEU A 67 -22.48 13.03 11.07
C LEU A 67 -22.70 11.69 11.77
N ALA A 68 -21.67 10.85 11.85
CA ALA A 68 -21.73 9.57 12.54
C ALA A 68 -21.91 9.73 14.05
N ALA A 69 -21.31 10.77 14.66
CA ALA A 69 -21.49 11.07 16.07
C ALA A 69 -22.91 11.54 16.41
N GLY A 70 -23.57 12.23 15.47
CA GLY A 70 -24.89 12.79 15.65
C GLY A 70 -25.01 13.61 16.95
N ASN A 71 -26.15 13.50 17.63
CA ASN A 71 -26.40 14.18 18.90
C ASN A 71 -25.69 13.53 20.10
N GLY A 72 -25.16 12.31 19.94
CA GLY A 72 -24.48 11.56 21.01
C GLY A 72 -23.03 12.01 21.25
N GLY A 73 -22.46 12.77 20.32
CA GLY A 73 -21.06 13.21 20.37
C GLY A 73 -20.08 12.05 20.18
N ILE A 74 -18.78 12.35 20.32
CA ILE A 74 -17.70 11.37 20.06
C ILE A 74 -17.38 10.45 21.25
N GLY A 75 -18.01 10.67 22.41
CA GLY A 75 -17.65 10.00 23.65
C GLY A 75 -17.81 8.47 23.59
N SER A 76 -18.84 7.98 22.88
CA SER A 76 -19.08 6.55 22.67
C SER A 76 -17.97 5.87 21.86
N ALA A 77 -17.29 6.60 20.97
CA ALA A 77 -16.17 6.05 20.21
C ALA A 77 -14.95 5.77 21.09
N LEU A 78 -14.74 6.57 22.15
CA LEU A 78 -13.60 6.43 23.06
C LEU A 78 -13.73 5.22 23.99
N SER A 79 -14.96 4.75 24.24
CA SER A 79 -15.23 3.55 25.02
C SER A 79 -15.54 2.32 24.16
N TYR A 80 -15.37 2.41 22.84
CA TYR A 80 -15.65 1.31 21.92
C TYR A 80 -14.61 0.19 22.05
N GLY A 81 -15.04 -0.96 22.58
CA GLY A 81 -14.18 -2.15 22.77
C GLY A 81 -14.03 -3.07 21.56
N GLY A 82 -14.64 -2.73 20.41
CA GLY A 82 -14.68 -3.60 19.23
C GLY A 82 -15.83 -4.61 19.25
N GLY A 83 -16.24 -5.08 18.06
CA GLY A 83 -17.36 -6.01 17.88
C GLY A 83 -16.96 -7.44 17.47
N ALA A 84 -15.68 -7.71 17.24
CA ALA A 84 -15.22 -8.99 16.70
C ALA A 84 -15.15 -10.12 17.75
N GLY A 85 -15.10 -9.81 19.04
CA GLY A 85 -15.03 -10.83 20.11
C GLY A 85 -13.87 -11.80 19.88
N ALA A 86 -14.15 -13.11 19.88
CA ALA A 86 -13.14 -14.15 19.66
C ALA A 86 -12.53 -14.17 18.24
N SER A 87 -13.15 -13.50 17.25
CA SER A 87 -12.59 -13.34 15.91
C SER A 87 -11.72 -12.08 15.76
N ALA A 88 -11.52 -11.32 16.83
CA ALA A 88 -10.61 -10.18 16.83
C ALA A 88 -9.18 -10.63 16.49
N PHE A 89 -8.50 -9.83 15.67
CA PHE A 89 -7.09 -10.05 15.40
C PHE A 89 -6.26 -9.97 16.68
N SER A 90 -5.25 -10.83 16.76
CA SER A 90 -4.17 -10.63 17.72
C SER A 90 -3.47 -9.30 17.43
N PHE A 91 -2.81 -8.74 18.43
CA PHE A 91 -1.99 -7.54 18.23
C PHE A 91 -0.92 -7.76 17.15
N GLY A 92 -0.31 -8.96 17.08
CA GLY A 92 0.67 -9.29 16.06
C GLY A 92 0.11 -9.28 14.64
N VAL A 93 -1.11 -9.79 14.44
CA VAL A 93 -1.81 -9.73 13.14
C VAL A 93 -2.14 -8.28 12.79
N ALA A 94 -2.62 -7.48 13.75
CA ALA A 94 -2.89 -6.06 13.53
C ALA A 94 -1.62 -5.29 13.10
N VAL A 95 -0.49 -5.52 13.77
CA VAL A 95 0.82 -4.94 13.39
C VAL A 95 1.20 -5.36 11.97
N THR A 96 1.06 -6.64 11.63
CA THR A 96 1.38 -7.17 10.30
C THR A 96 0.52 -6.52 9.22
N MET A 97 -0.78 -6.39 9.44
CA MET A 97 -1.68 -5.77 8.47
C MET A 97 -1.37 -4.28 8.27
N VAL A 98 -1.16 -3.54 9.36
CA VAL A 98 -0.80 -2.11 9.31
C VAL A 98 0.51 -1.93 8.54
N PHE A 99 1.52 -2.77 8.80
CA PHE A 99 2.79 -2.74 8.10
C PHE A 99 2.62 -3.11 6.62
N ALA A 100 1.90 -4.19 6.31
CA ALA A 100 1.70 -4.69 4.95
C ALA A 100 1.00 -3.68 4.03
N CYS A 101 0.12 -2.82 4.56
CA CYS A 101 -0.51 -1.74 3.81
C CYS A 101 0.50 -0.78 3.16
N PHE A 102 1.70 -0.64 3.72
CA PHE A 102 2.72 0.29 3.23
C PHE A 102 4.07 -0.35 2.92
N ALA A 103 4.30 -1.60 3.30
CA ALA A 103 5.59 -2.28 3.11
C ALA A 103 6.11 -2.18 1.67
N ASP A 104 5.24 -2.42 0.68
CA ASP A 104 5.58 -2.35 -0.76
C ASP A 104 6.08 -0.93 -1.12
N SER A 105 5.28 0.10 -0.81
CA SER A 105 5.64 1.50 -1.05
C SER A 105 6.89 1.93 -0.26
N GLY A 106 7.08 1.40 0.95
CA GLY A 106 8.25 1.63 1.78
C GLY A 106 9.54 1.15 1.11
N THR A 107 9.53 -0.03 0.49
CA THR A 107 10.70 -0.54 -0.27
C THR A 107 10.97 0.27 -1.54
N MET A 108 9.98 1.00 -2.05
CA MET A 108 10.09 1.89 -3.20
C MET A 108 10.23 3.38 -2.82
N THR A 109 10.57 3.70 -1.56
CA THR A 109 10.65 5.10 -1.08
C THR A 109 11.60 5.96 -1.93
N ALA A 110 12.66 5.38 -2.49
CA ALA A 110 13.59 6.09 -3.37
C ALA A 110 12.89 6.62 -4.64
N ASP A 111 11.89 5.92 -5.18
CA ASP A 111 11.16 6.37 -6.36
C ASP A 111 10.33 7.62 -6.08
N PHE A 112 9.81 7.77 -4.86
CA PHE A 112 9.06 8.95 -4.44
C PHE A 112 9.98 10.12 -4.07
N THR A 113 11.08 9.82 -3.38
CA THR A 113 11.95 10.85 -2.79
C THR A 113 13.04 11.34 -3.74
N ARG A 114 13.23 10.73 -4.92
CA ARG A 114 14.21 11.20 -5.93
C ARG A 114 13.98 12.62 -6.44
N TRP A 115 12.77 13.15 -6.30
CA TRP A 115 12.42 14.53 -6.64
C TRP A 115 12.49 15.49 -5.44
N ALA A 116 12.83 14.99 -4.25
CA ALA A 116 13.02 15.83 -3.08
C ALA A 116 14.29 16.69 -3.25
N ARG A 117 14.27 17.90 -2.65
CA ARG A 117 15.39 18.84 -2.72
C ARG A 117 16.69 18.27 -2.15
N ASN A 118 16.58 17.44 -1.12
CA ASN A 118 17.69 16.77 -0.45
C ASN A 118 17.17 15.56 0.36
N GLY A 119 18.09 14.73 0.88
CA GLY A 119 17.74 13.53 1.64
C GLY A 119 16.94 13.80 2.92
N ARG A 120 17.18 14.93 3.61
CA ARG A 120 16.43 15.31 4.81
C ARG A 120 14.96 15.57 4.48
N GLU A 121 14.69 16.30 3.41
CA GLU A 121 13.33 16.56 2.94
C GLU A 121 12.65 15.30 2.39
N GLY A 122 13.40 14.42 1.73
CA GLY A 122 12.90 13.11 1.34
C GLY A 122 12.46 12.27 2.54
N ALA A 123 13.28 12.23 3.60
CA ALA A 123 12.95 11.53 4.83
C ALA A 123 11.74 12.14 5.56
N LEU A 124 11.67 13.48 5.65
CA LEU A 124 10.53 14.18 6.23
C LEU A 124 9.24 13.94 5.44
N ALA A 125 9.29 13.93 4.11
CA ALA A 125 8.14 13.63 3.26
C ALA A 125 7.66 12.18 3.47
N ALA A 126 8.57 11.21 3.53
CA ALA A 126 8.23 9.82 3.83
C ALA A 126 7.61 9.68 5.23
N PHE A 127 8.18 10.34 6.24
CA PHE A 127 7.64 10.33 7.61
C PHE A 127 6.27 11.03 7.70
N ALA A 128 6.05 12.12 6.98
CA ALA A 128 4.73 12.76 6.95
C ALA A 128 3.67 11.88 6.27
N ALA A 129 4.04 11.18 5.19
CA ALA A 129 3.12 10.32 4.44
C ALA A 129 2.78 9.02 5.18
N PHE A 130 3.77 8.30 5.68
CA PHE A 130 3.58 6.93 6.15
C PHE A 130 3.08 6.84 7.59
N PRO A 131 3.79 7.29 8.65
CA PRO A 131 3.25 7.21 10.00
C PRO A 131 2.20 8.28 10.31
N VAL A 132 2.32 9.51 9.80
CA VAL A 132 1.42 10.61 10.21
C VAL A 132 0.10 10.62 9.42
N ALA A 133 0.16 10.81 8.10
CA ALA A 133 -1.06 10.89 7.29
C ALA A 133 -1.87 9.59 7.31
N TYR A 134 -1.19 8.43 7.32
CA TYR A 134 -1.87 7.15 7.46
C TYR A 134 -2.56 6.99 8.81
N LEU A 135 -1.91 7.39 9.92
CA LEU A 135 -2.54 7.34 11.25
C LEU A 135 -3.82 8.16 11.26
N ILE A 136 -3.81 9.35 10.67
CA ILE A 136 -5.02 10.20 10.55
C ILE A 136 -6.11 9.47 9.77
N ALA A 137 -5.78 8.85 8.64
CA ALA A 137 -6.76 8.09 7.84
C ALA A 137 -7.33 6.89 8.60
N GLN A 138 -6.48 6.13 9.31
CA GLN A 138 -6.90 4.98 10.11
C GLN A 138 -7.77 5.41 11.30
N LEU A 139 -7.44 6.52 11.96
CA LEU A 139 -8.25 7.06 13.05
C LEU A 139 -9.61 7.54 12.54
N ALA A 140 -9.68 8.19 11.38
CA ALA A 140 -10.95 8.59 10.78
C ALA A 140 -11.85 7.37 10.52
N GLY A 141 -11.30 6.31 9.90
CA GLY A 141 -12.03 5.06 9.68
C GLY A 141 -12.44 4.37 10.99
N ALA A 142 -11.53 4.30 11.98
CA ALA A 142 -11.81 3.70 13.27
C ALA A 142 -12.92 4.44 14.04
N LEU A 143 -12.93 5.78 13.99
CA LEU A 143 -13.99 6.60 14.57
C LEU A 143 -15.32 6.34 13.89
N VAL A 144 -15.36 6.27 12.56
CA VAL A 144 -16.59 5.97 11.81
C VAL A 144 -17.14 4.59 12.16
N VAL A 145 -16.28 3.58 12.31
CA VAL A 145 -16.70 2.24 12.79
C VAL A 145 -17.22 2.31 14.23
N ALA A 146 -16.48 2.95 15.13
CA ALA A 146 -16.81 3.03 16.55
C ALA A 146 -18.11 3.81 16.82
N LEU A 147 -18.43 4.80 15.97
CA LEU A 147 -19.67 5.56 16.01
C LEU A 147 -20.84 4.86 15.30
N GLY A 148 -20.62 3.68 14.70
CA GLY A 148 -21.65 2.93 13.98
C GLY A 148 -22.03 3.51 12.62
N GLY A 149 -21.22 4.40 12.04
CA GLY A 149 -21.46 5.00 10.73
C GLY A 149 -21.04 4.11 9.55
N ALA A 150 -20.17 3.13 9.78
CA ALA A 150 -19.73 2.22 8.73
C ALA A 150 -20.86 1.27 8.30
N ALA A 151 -21.17 1.22 6.99
CA ALA A 151 -22.25 0.38 6.46
C ALA A 151 -21.98 -1.12 6.60
N ALA A 152 -20.72 -1.54 6.48
CA ALA A 152 -20.31 -2.94 6.58
C ALA A 152 -18.89 -3.05 7.19
N PRO A 153 -18.71 -2.79 8.50
CA PRO A 153 -17.38 -2.66 9.10
C PRO A 153 -16.51 -3.92 8.99
N GLY A 154 -17.11 -5.11 8.87
CA GLY A 154 -16.39 -6.36 8.68
C GLY A 154 -15.77 -6.55 7.29
N THR A 155 -16.33 -5.91 6.25
CA THR A 155 -15.90 -6.10 4.85
C THR A 155 -15.41 -4.82 4.19
N ALA A 156 -16.00 -3.67 4.53
CA ALA A 156 -15.66 -2.34 4.03
C ALA A 156 -14.83 -1.52 5.04
N GLY A 157 -14.61 -2.04 6.26
CA GLY A 157 -13.84 -1.35 7.29
C GLY A 157 -14.45 0.00 7.66
N GLY A 158 -13.59 1.01 7.80
CA GLY A 158 -13.99 2.39 8.10
C GLY A 158 -14.36 3.25 6.90
N ASP A 159 -14.86 2.64 5.81
CA ASP A 159 -15.40 3.39 4.67
C ASP A 159 -16.55 4.29 5.15
N PHE A 160 -16.36 5.59 4.93
CA PHE A 160 -17.29 6.63 5.34
C PHE A 160 -18.12 7.21 4.19
N LEU A 161 -17.99 6.66 2.97
CA LEU A 161 -18.76 7.14 1.83
C LEU A 161 -20.26 7.02 2.08
N HIS A 162 -20.70 5.92 2.69
CA HIS A 162 -22.10 5.69 3.01
C HIS A 162 -22.66 6.77 3.94
N VAL A 163 -21.89 7.23 4.92
CA VAL A 163 -22.30 8.31 5.83
C VAL A 163 -22.59 9.60 5.04
N LEU A 164 -21.69 9.94 4.12
CA LEU A 164 -21.82 11.15 3.29
C LEU A 164 -22.99 11.07 2.31
N VAL A 165 -23.18 9.91 1.67
CA VAL A 165 -24.28 9.68 0.72
C VAL A 165 -25.63 9.71 1.45
N SER A 166 -25.73 9.07 2.61
CA SER A 166 -26.97 9.01 3.41
C SER A 166 -27.39 10.37 3.96
N ALA A 167 -26.44 11.28 4.21
CA ALA A 167 -26.75 12.67 4.58
C ALA A 167 -27.38 13.48 3.43
N GLY A 168 -27.22 13.03 2.17
CA GLY A 168 -27.89 13.62 1.02
C GLY A 168 -27.34 14.99 0.58
N GLY A 169 -28.10 15.68 -0.27
CA GLY A 169 -27.77 17.03 -0.75
C GLY A 169 -26.44 17.13 -1.49
N VAL A 170 -25.66 18.18 -1.21
CA VAL A 170 -24.36 18.43 -1.87
C VAL A 170 -23.30 17.39 -1.54
N LEU A 171 -23.47 16.62 -0.45
CA LEU A 171 -22.49 15.60 -0.04
C LEU A 171 -22.48 14.40 -0.98
N VAL A 172 -23.59 14.09 -1.67
CA VAL A 172 -23.66 12.97 -2.62
C VAL A 172 -22.70 13.16 -3.81
N PRO A 173 -22.79 14.24 -4.61
CA PRO A 173 -21.84 14.45 -5.71
C PRO A 173 -20.40 14.63 -5.22
N LEU A 174 -20.18 15.26 -4.04
CA LEU A 174 -18.85 15.39 -3.46
C LEU A 174 -18.25 14.03 -3.07
N ALA A 175 -19.05 13.14 -2.48
CA ALA A 175 -18.66 11.78 -2.12
C ALA A 175 -18.24 10.99 -3.38
N ILE A 176 -19.03 11.06 -4.45
CA ILE A 176 -18.71 10.39 -5.72
C ILE A 176 -17.38 10.91 -6.28
N VAL A 177 -17.19 12.24 -6.37
CA VAL A 177 -15.92 12.81 -6.83
C VAL A 177 -14.77 12.38 -5.92
N PHE A 178 -14.98 12.43 -4.61
CA PHE A 178 -13.98 12.06 -3.62
C PHE A 178 -13.52 10.62 -3.77
N VAL A 179 -14.41 9.63 -3.91
CA VAL A 179 -13.99 8.23 -4.02
C VAL A 179 -13.16 7.98 -5.28
N PHE A 180 -13.52 8.59 -6.41
CA PHE A 180 -12.73 8.49 -7.65
C PHE A 180 -11.38 9.18 -7.51
N VAL A 181 -11.32 10.39 -6.94
CA VAL A 181 -10.09 11.15 -6.78
C VAL A 181 -9.16 10.50 -5.76
N ASN A 182 -9.69 10.06 -4.63
CA ASN A 182 -8.91 9.48 -3.55
C ASN A 182 -8.30 8.13 -3.96
N LEU A 183 -9.13 7.17 -4.37
CA LEU A 183 -8.66 5.85 -4.80
C LEU A 183 -7.86 5.95 -6.11
N GLY A 184 -8.26 6.86 -7.01
CA GLY A 184 -7.55 7.13 -8.26
C GLY A 184 -6.14 7.67 -8.07
N SER A 185 -5.94 8.53 -7.07
CA SER A 185 -4.62 9.04 -6.74
C SER A 185 -3.65 7.91 -6.40
N VAL A 186 -4.07 6.95 -5.57
CA VAL A 186 -3.23 5.82 -5.18
C VAL A 186 -3.07 4.82 -6.34
N CYS A 187 -4.16 4.50 -7.05
CA CYS A 187 -4.12 3.62 -8.22
C CYS A 187 -3.12 4.09 -9.25
N ALA A 188 -3.15 5.38 -9.60
CA ALA A 188 -2.28 5.92 -10.62
C ALA A 188 -0.80 5.91 -10.21
N HIS A 189 -0.50 6.18 -8.93
CA HIS A 189 0.87 6.02 -8.39
C HIS A 189 1.33 4.55 -8.43
N CYS A 190 0.48 3.61 -8.02
CA CYS A 190 0.81 2.18 -8.07
C CYS A 190 1.08 1.71 -9.50
N LEU A 191 0.21 2.07 -10.46
CA LEU A 191 0.39 1.69 -11.86
C LEU A 191 1.64 2.35 -12.46
N TYR A 192 1.90 3.62 -12.16
CA TYR A 192 3.11 4.32 -12.60
C TYR A 192 4.38 3.64 -12.08
N ASN A 193 4.45 3.35 -10.78
CA ASN A 193 5.59 2.67 -10.16
C ASN A 193 5.78 1.26 -10.72
N GLY A 194 4.68 0.53 -10.95
CA GLY A 194 4.71 -0.76 -11.63
C GLY A 194 5.28 -0.64 -13.04
N ALA A 195 4.79 0.31 -13.84
CA ALA A 195 5.22 0.51 -15.22
C ALA A 195 6.69 0.94 -15.33
N VAL A 196 7.17 1.82 -14.44
CA VAL A 196 8.59 2.21 -14.38
C VAL A 196 9.47 1.01 -13.96
N GLY A 197 9.05 0.28 -12.93
CA GLY A 197 9.78 -0.90 -12.44
C GLY A 197 9.93 -1.98 -13.52
N PHE A 198 8.85 -2.34 -14.20
CA PHE A 198 8.90 -3.27 -15.33
C PHE A 198 9.68 -2.71 -16.51
N GLY A 199 9.70 -1.39 -16.72
CA GLY A 199 10.47 -0.73 -17.78
C GLY A 199 11.98 -1.00 -17.65
N ASN A 200 12.50 -0.99 -16.41
CA ASN A 200 13.89 -1.33 -16.13
C ASN A 200 14.25 -2.79 -16.42
N ILE A 201 13.27 -3.69 -16.40
CA ILE A 201 13.47 -5.13 -16.66
C ILE A 201 13.31 -5.43 -18.16
N THR A 202 12.28 -4.88 -18.80
CA THR A 202 11.91 -5.24 -20.17
C THR A 202 12.42 -4.27 -21.23
N GLY A 203 13.03 -3.15 -20.84
CA GLY A 203 13.45 -2.07 -21.74
C GLY A 203 12.29 -1.33 -22.43
N LYS A 204 11.05 -1.52 -21.97
CA LYS A 204 9.85 -0.89 -22.57
C LYS A 204 9.55 0.44 -21.90
N THR A 205 8.86 1.32 -22.63
CA THR A 205 8.51 2.64 -22.10
C THR A 205 7.43 2.54 -21.01
N MET A 206 7.45 3.48 -20.05
CA MET A 206 6.42 3.59 -19.01
C MET A 206 5.00 3.65 -19.61
N ARG A 207 4.81 4.37 -20.71
CA ARG A 207 3.49 4.52 -21.36
C ARG A 207 2.97 3.20 -21.92
N GLN A 208 3.82 2.40 -22.57
CA GLN A 208 3.44 1.08 -23.09
C GLN A 208 3.06 0.14 -21.93
N LEU A 209 3.88 0.11 -20.89
CA LEU A 209 3.65 -0.76 -19.74
C LEU A 209 2.43 -0.32 -18.91
N THR A 210 2.16 0.98 -18.80
CA THR A 210 0.94 1.50 -18.17
C THR A 210 -0.32 0.94 -18.84
N ILE A 211 -0.36 0.88 -20.18
CA ILE A 211 -1.50 0.30 -20.90
C ILE A 211 -1.61 -1.20 -20.61
N VAL A 212 -0.52 -1.96 -20.79
CA VAL A 212 -0.55 -3.42 -20.63
C VAL A 212 -0.89 -3.82 -19.20
N LEU A 213 -0.16 -3.29 -18.22
CA LEU A 213 -0.36 -3.61 -16.81
C LEU A 213 -1.69 -3.04 -16.29
N GLY A 214 -2.13 -1.90 -16.84
CA GLY A 214 -3.42 -1.28 -16.53
C GLY A 214 -4.59 -2.13 -16.99
N VAL A 215 -4.54 -2.68 -18.20
CA VAL A 215 -5.55 -3.63 -18.70
C VAL A 215 -5.60 -4.88 -17.83
N VAL A 216 -4.44 -5.51 -17.56
CA VAL A 216 -4.36 -6.70 -16.70
C VAL A 216 -4.93 -6.43 -15.31
N GLY A 217 -4.54 -5.31 -14.69
CA GLY A 217 -5.03 -4.92 -13.38
C GLY A 217 -6.52 -4.58 -13.36
N THR A 218 -7.05 -3.96 -14.42
CA THR A 218 -8.48 -3.62 -14.52
C THR A 218 -9.32 -4.88 -14.68
N VAL A 219 -8.88 -5.83 -15.52
CA VAL A 219 -9.54 -7.13 -15.66
C VAL A 219 -9.55 -7.88 -14.33
N ALA A 220 -8.42 -7.91 -13.61
CA ALA A 220 -8.35 -8.51 -12.28
C ALA A 220 -9.27 -7.80 -11.26
N ALA A 221 -9.38 -6.47 -11.33
CA ALA A 221 -10.28 -5.69 -10.49
C ALA A 221 -11.75 -6.04 -10.73
N VAL A 222 -12.17 -6.10 -12.01
CA VAL A 222 -13.53 -6.49 -12.42
C VAL A 222 -13.83 -7.93 -12.02
N ALA A 223 -12.83 -8.82 -12.07
CA ALA A 223 -12.95 -10.21 -11.62
C ALA A 223 -13.06 -10.36 -10.08
N GLY A 224 -13.00 -9.26 -9.32
CA GLY A 224 -13.28 -9.26 -7.89
C GLY A 224 -12.08 -9.55 -6.99
N ILE A 225 -10.85 -9.37 -7.47
CA ILE A 225 -9.62 -9.59 -6.67
C ILE A 225 -9.63 -8.78 -5.36
N TRP A 226 -10.39 -7.68 -5.31
CA TRP A 226 -10.49 -6.83 -4.14
C TRP A 226 -11.11 -7.51 -2.91
N SER A 227 -11.90 -8.57 -3.12
CA SER A 227 -12.49 -9.36 -2.03
C SER A 227 -11.45 -10.16 -1.22
N TYR A 228 -10.24 -10.37 -1.76
CA TYR A 228 -9.16 -11.11 -1.11
C TYR A 228 -8.15 -10.22 -0.38
N PHE A 229 -8.57 -9.02 0.04
CA PHE A 229 -7.67 -8.01 0.59
C PHE A 229 -6.86 -8.49 1.79
N ALA A 230 -7.53 -9.13 2.77
CA ALA A 230 -6.85 -9.63 3.96
C ALA A 230 -5.80 -10.69 3.60
N THR A 231 -6.13 -11.60 2.68
CA THR A 231 -5.20 -12.61 2.17
C THR A 231 -4.01 -11.94 1.46
N TRP A 232 -4.27 -10.91 0.66
CA TRP A 232 -3.22 -10.12 0.02
C TRP A 232 -2.29 -9.45 1.03
N LEU A 233 -2.82 -8.84 2.09
CA LEU A 233 -2.02 -8.25 3.18
C LEU A 233 -1.17 -9.29 3.91
N ASN A 234 -1.68 -10.50 4.16
CA ASN A 234 -0.90 -11.56 4.78
C ASN A 234 0.28 -11.97 3.89
N ILE A 235 0.06 -12.15 2.58
CA ILE A 235 1.12 -12.46 1.63
C ILE A 235 2.20 -11.36 1.64
N LEU A 236 1.79 -10.09 1.60
CA LEU A 236 2.72 -8.97 1.68
C LEU A 236 3.45 -8.90 3.01
N GLY A 237 2.76 -9.18 4.11
CA GLY A 237 3.30 -9.21 5.47
C GLY A 237 4.38 -10.27 5.66
N VAL A 238 4.39 -11.34 4.87
CA VAL A 238 5.44 -12.37 4.88
C VAL A 238 6.59 -12.02 3.93
N LEU A 239 6.28 -11.59 2.70
CA LEU A 239 7.27 -11.52 1.62
C LEU A 239 8.03 -10.19 1.53
N VAL A 240 7.39 -9.07 1.88
CA VAL A 240 7.97 -7.73 1.66
C VAL A 240 8.87 -7.26 2.81
N PRO A 241 8.56 -7.45 4.10
CA PRO A 241 9.41 -6.93 5.17
C PRO A 241 10.88 -7.38 5.12
N PRO A 242 11.22 -8.64 4.75
CA PRO A 242 12.62 -9.04 4.57
C PRO A 242 13.35 -8.24 3.48
N ILE A 243 12.65 -7.79 2.43
CA ILE A 243 13.23 -6.90 1.42
C ILE A 243 13.63 -5.57 2.06
N GLY A 244 12.73 -4.98 2.85
CA GLY A 244 12.96 -3.71 3.52
C GLY A 244 14.15 -3.74 4.47
N ILE A 245 14.24 -4.74 5.36
CA ILE A 245 15.35 -4.84 6.31
C ILE A 245 16.69 -5.10 5.62
N VAL A 246 16.70 -5.92 4.56
CA VAL A 246 17.92 -6.19 3.78
C VAL A 246 18.41 -4.91 3.10
N LEU A 247 17.51 -4.13 2.49
CA LEU A 247 17.85 -2.83 1.90
C LEU A 247 18.43 -1.88 2.95
N ILE A 248 17.80 -1.76 4.12
CA ILE A 248 18.28 -0.88 5.20
C ILE A 248 19.69 -1.28 5.65
N LEU A 249 19.90 -2.56 5.94
CA LEU A 249 21.20 -3.06 6.41
C LEU A 249 22.28 -2.92 5.33
N ASP A 250 21.96 -3.26 4.08
CA ASP A 250 22.90 -3.12 2.96
C ASP A 250 23.28 -1.66 2.71
N GLN A 251 22.33 -0.73 2.82
CA GLN A 251 22.55 0.71 2.57
C GLN A 251 23.18 1.49 3.71
N LEU A 252 22.89 1.14 4.97
CA LEU A 252 23.32 1.95 6.10
C LEU A 252 24.41 1.29 6.94
N VAL A 253 24.44 -0.04 6.99
CA VAL A 253 25.37 -0.79 7.87
C VAL A 253 26.51 -1.41 7.08
N PHE A 254 26.20 -2.02 5.94
CA PHE A 254 27.17 -2.79 5.15
C PHE A 254 27.58 -2.14 3.84
N ALA A 255 27.28 -0.85 3.65
CA ALA A 255 27.61 -0.11 2.42
C ALA A 255 29.10 -0.22 2.05
N GLY A 256 30.00 -0.13 3.03
CA GLY A 256 31.45 -0.25 2.82
C GLY A 256 31.94 -1.67 2.52
N ARG A 257 31.07 -2.69 2.61
CA ARG A 257 31.38 -4.11 2.33
C ARG A 257 30.78 -4.60 1.02
N ARG A 258 30.15 -3.73 0.24
CA ARG A 258 29.57 -4.12 -1.04
C ARG A 258 30.64 -4.59 -2.00
N ALA A 259 30.41 -5.76 -2.56
CA ALA A 259 31.15 -6.25 -3.70
C ALA A 259 30.45 -5.86 -4.99
N THR A 260 31.21 -5.41 -5.98
CA THR A 260 30.78 -5.37 -7.37
C THR A 260 30.78 -6.80 -7.91
N ALA A 261 29.66 -7.50 -7.76
CA ALA A 261 29.43 -8.81 -8.34
C ALA A 261 28.24 -8.74 -9.31
N ALA A 262 28.29 -9.53 -10.40
CA ALA A 262 27.19 -9.62 -11.36
C ALA A 262 25.87 -10.10 -10.71
N LEU A 263 25.95 -10.88 -9.63
CA LEU A 263 24.80 -11.26 -8.81
C LEU A 263 25.14 -11.26 -7.31
N ALA A 264 24.53 -10.33 -6.58
CA ALA A 264 24.58 -10.32 -5.12
C ALA A 264 23.56 -11.32 -4.55
N TRP A 265 23.93 -12.61 -4.46
CA TRP A 265 23.03 -13.67 -3.98
C TRP A 265 22.65 -13.54 -2.49
N LYS A 266 23.51 -12.92 -1.67
CA LYS A 266 23.35 -12.79 -0.22
C LYS A 266 22.03 -12.08 0.19
N PRO A 267 21.66 -10.92 -0.39
CA PRO A 267 20.34 -10.32 -0.22
C PRO A 267 19.17 -11.28 -0.48
N PHE A 268 19.20 -12.04 -1.58
CA PHE A 268 18.13 -12.96 -1.95
C PHE A 268 18.01 -14.15 -0.98
N ALA A 269 19.14 -14.69 -0.53
CA ALA A 269 19.14 -15.75 0.48
C ALA A 269 18.59 -15.26 1.82
N ALA A 270 19.00 -14.07 2.27
CA ALA A 270 18.47 -13.47 3.50
C ALA A 270 16.96 -13.20 3.41
N TRP A 271 16.50 -12.69 2.27
CA TRP A 271 15.07 -12.51 1.98
C TRP A 271 14.30 -13.83 2.10
N ALA A 272 14.78 -14.90 1.45
CA ALA A 272 14.15 -16.21 1.48
C ALA A 272 14.10 -16.81 2.91
N ILE A 273 15.17 -16.66 3.68
CA ILE A 273 15.23 -17.10 5.09
C ILE A 273 14.24 -16.31 5.96
N GLY A 274 14.18 -14.98 5.79
CA GLY A 274 13.21 -14.12 6.48
C GLY A 274 11.77 -14.49 6.17
N ALA A 275 11.44 -14.65 4.88
CA ALA A 275 10.11 -15.07 4.43
C ALA A 275 9.74 -16.47 4.93
N GLY A 276 10.69 -17.42 4.94
CA GLY A 276 10.48 -18.75 5.51
C GLY A 276 10.20 -18.72 7.02
N GLY A 277 10.93 -17.91 7.78
CA GLY A 277 10.68 -17.72 9.21
C GLY A 277 9.31 -17.12 9.52
N ALA A 278 8.88 -16.14 8.72
CA ALA A 278 7.55 -15.55 8.81
C ALA A 278 6.45 -16.53 8.42
N LEU A 279 6.65 -17.34 7.38
CA LEU A 279 5.69 -18.38 6.99
C LEU A 279 5.52 -19.46 8.08
N LEU A 280 6.61 -19.87 8.72
CA LEU A 280 6.54 -20.78 9.87
C LEU A 280 5.77 -20.14 11.03
N THR A 281 5.99 -18.85 11.29
CA THR A 281 5.26 -18.10 12.33
C THR A 281 3.78 -18.04 12.01
N HIS A 282 3.42 -17.79 10.75
CA HIS A 282 2.04 -17.73 10.30
C HIS A 282 1.24 -19.01 10.63
N PHE A 283 1.87 -20.18 10.49
CA PHE A 283 1.22 -21.47 10.76
C PHE A 283 1.30 -21.93 12.21
N TYR A 284 2.41 -21.68 12.89
CA TYR A 284 2.69 -22.27 14.22
C TYR A 284 2.59 -21.28 15.38
N ALA A 285 2.59 -19.97 15.11
CA ALA A 285 2.46 -18.91 16.10
C ALA A 285 1.66 -17.70 15.56
N PRO A 286 0.40 -17.90 15.10
CA PRO A 286 -0.41 -16.88 14.42
C PRO A 286 -0.75 -15.64 15.28
N GLN A 287 -0.46 -15.68 16.59
CA GLN A 287 -0.56 -14.55 17.50
C GLN A 287 0.57 -13.51 17.32
N LEU A 288 1.70 -13.91 16.73
CA LEU A 288 2.86 -13.05 16.51
C LEU A 288 2.72 -12.26 15.21
N SER A 289 3.54 -11.22 15.06
CA SER A 289 3.59 -10.46 13.81
C SER A 289 4.52 -11.14 12.81
N ASP A 290 3.94 -11.67 11.74
CA ASP A 290 4.68 -12.22 10.60
C ASP A 290 5.69 -11.19 10.07
N ALA A 291 5.27 -9.93 9.92
CA ALA A 291 6.13 -8.86 9.41
C ALA A 291 7.36 -8.62 10.29
N VAL A 292 7.19 -8.53 11.61
CA VAL A 292 8.30 -8.34 12.55
C VAL A 292 9.24 -9.54 12.53
N VAL A 293 8.70 -10.76 12.55
CA VAL A 293 9.54 -11.96 12.46
C VAL A 293 10.31 -11.99 11.14
N ALA A 294 9.67 -11.68 10.02
CA ALA A 294 10.29 -11.62 8.70
C ALA A 294 11.49 -10.65 8.69
N MET A 295 11.32 -9.46 9.29
CA MET A 295 12.38 -8.47 9.42
C MET A 295 13.52 -8.94 10.32
N VAL A 296 13.22 -9.49 11.50
CA VAL A 296 14.24 -9.94 12.45
C VAL A 296 15.04 -11.10 11.86
N VAL A 297 14.36 -12.14 11.36
CA VAL A 297 15.01 -13.33 10.79
C VAL A 297 15.79 -12.96 9.53
N GLY A 298 15.20 -12.18 8.62
CA GLY A 298 15.87 -11.71 7.41
C GLY A 298 17.08 -10.82 7.71
N GLY A 299 16.97 -9.93 8.71
CA GLY A 299 18.06 -9.04 9.13
C GLY A 299 19.23 -9.79 9.77
N LEU A 300 18.94 -10.77 10.63
CA LEU A 300 19.96 -11.65 11.22
C LEU A 300 20.66 -12.50 10.15
N ALA A 301 19.89 -13.08 9.23
CA ALA A 301 20.42 -13.85 8.12
C ALA A 301 21.33 -12.99 7.22
N PHE A 302 20.88 -11.78 6.85
CA PHE A 302 21.68 -10.87 6.03
C PHE A 302 22.96 -10.44 6.73
N THR A 303 22.89 -10.12 8.02
CA THR A 303 24.04 -9.77 8.85
C THR A 303 25.06 -10.89 8.84
N ALA A 304 24.66 -12.14 9.08
CA ALA A 304 25.56 -13.30 9.04
C ALA A 304 26.19 -13.48 7.65
N LEU A 305 25.39 -13.38 6.58
CA LEU A 305 25.87 -13.52 5.20
C LEU A 305 26.81 -12.38 4.78
N ALA A 306 26.62 -11.17 5.31
CA ALA A 306 27.46 -10.01 5.02
C ALA A 306 28.91 -10.20 5.52
N TYR A 307 29.12 -10.98 6.58
CA TYR A 307 30.45 -11.33 7.08
C TYR A 307 31.14 -12.44 6.29
N LEU A 308 30.42 -13.20 5.46
CA LEU A 308 31.06 -14.19 4.58
C LEU A 308 31.98 -13.48 3.57
N PRO A 309 33.17 -14.02 3.29
CA PRO A 309 34.09 -13.41 2.34
C PRO A 309 33.42 -13.24 0.98
N VAL A 310 33.67 -12.08 0.37
CA VAL A 310 33.33 -11.84 -1.03
C VAL A 310 34.22 -12.78 -1.84
N ARG A 311 33.64 -13.78 -2.50
CA ARG A 311 34.38 -14.52 -3.54
C ARG A 311 34.78 -13.48 -4.58
N ALA A 312 36.09 -13.27 -4.77
CA ALA A 312 36.58 -12.45 -5.85
C ALA A 312 36.00 -13.00 -7.16
N GLY A 313 35.04 -12.28 -7.74
CA GLY A 313 34.66 -12.53 -9.13
C GLY A 313 35.90 -12.30 -9.97
N GLN A 314 36.15 -13.19 -10.94
CA GLN A 314 37.17 -12.93 -11.95
C GLN A 314 36.96 -11.52 -12.52
N PRO A 315 38.03 -10.74 -12.75
CA PRO A 315 37.90 -9.43 -13.37
C PRO A 315 37.07 -9.59 -14.63
N VAL A 316 36.04 -8.74 -14.77
CA VAL A 316 35.35 -8.56 -16.05
C VAL A 316 36.45 -8.34 -17.06
N LEU A 317 36.58 -9.27 -18.02
CA LEU A 317 37.62 -9.20 -19.04
C LEU A 317 37.56 -7.81 -19.66
N ALA A 318 38.68 -7.08 -19.56
CA ALA A 318 38.90 -5.85 -20.30
C ALA A 318 38.77 -6.18 -21.79
N GLY A 319 37.61 -5.88 -22.37
CA GLY A 319 37.29 -6.37 -23.70
C GLY A 319 36.00 -5.82 -24.26
N GLU A 320 35.72 -4.54 -24.04
CA GLU A 320 34.87 -3.74 -24.93
C GLU A 320 35.29 -2.27 -24.73
N THR A 321 36.37 -1.91 -25.43
CA THR A 321 36.78 -0.53 -25.69
C THR A 321 36.02 0.01 -26.90
N ALA A 322 35.57 1.26 -26.76
CA ALA A 322 34.98 2.20 -27.72
C ALA A 322 33.46 2.13 -27.93
#